data_AF-A0A821B5N8-F1
#
_entry.id   AF-A0A821B5N8-F1
#
_cell.length_a   1.000
_cell.length_b   1.000
_cell.length_c   1.000
_cell.angle_alpha   90.00
_cell.angle_beta   90.00
_cell.angle_gamma   90.00
#
_symmetry.space_group_name_H-M   'P 1'
#
loop_
_entity.id
_entity.type
_entity.pdbx_description
1 polymer ?
#
loop_
_entity_poly.entity_id
_entity_poly.type
_entity_poly.pdbx_seq_one_letter_code
_entity_poly.pdbx_strand_id
1 'polypeptide(L)'
;MDLSSSIVDYLKIIEETFLKFQPNDKTWNSVREILKKARDEDNPKLVIEAYSCKQVFTRCLNKHSSANSNHFLTLYCTSLSCPVLDRTQEYTEAFTNILFHPKLDDYLVRKKQVYRGAVIKDKKLIKDYKIGATILTTTYLSTSKDPIVALRFCSNDSSDSISIFCTYNIKNTQRRSALDIESISLYPEEKEVLILRYVPFTITSVKETEDGRRIKINLDECSDETLELYRSELTNEYSIEMCDCGIELASTSLNRTRDQQNTGCCCNKEIQLRTISGWISEHETIGTRTSSRRPST
;
A
#
# COMPACT_ATOMS: atom_id res chain seq x y z
N MET A 1 17.56 -15.10 6.25
CA MET A 1 16.41 -15.82 5.66
C MET A 1 16.79 -16.18 4.26
N ASP A 2 16.80 -17.47 3.96
CA ASP A 2 17.08 -18.00 2.63
C ASP A 2 15.86 -17.70 1.74
N LEU A 3 15.90 -16.60 0.98
CA LEU A 3 14.81 -16.15 0.09
C LEU A 3 14.68 -17.01 -1.18
N SER A 4 15.29 -18.21 -1.19
CA SER A 4 15.11 -19.23 -2.23
C SER A 4 13.77 -19.99 -2.12
N SER A 5 12.90 -19.61 -1.19
CA SER A 5 11.63 -20.26 -0.93
C SER A 5 10.62 -19.99 -2.06
N SER A 6 10.20 -21.07 -2.71
CA SER A 6 9.02 -21.13 -3.58
C SER A 6 7.87 -20.24 -3.12
N ILE A 7 7.13 -19.67 -4.08
CA ILE A 7 5.96 -18.81 -3.81
C ILE A 7 4.68 -19.61 -3.51
N VAL A 8 4.73 -20.94 -3.59
CA VAL A 8 3.55 -21.82 -3.53
C VAL A 8 2.76 -21.63 -2.23
N ASP A 9 3.42 -21.52 -1.08
CA ASP A 9 2.74 -21.37 0.20
C ASP A 9 2.09 -19.99 0.36
N TYR A 10 2.75 -18.93 -0.13
CA TYR A 10 2.15 -17.60 -0.20
C TYR A 10 0.93 -17.57 -1.13
N LEU A 11 0.96 -18.33 -2.24
CA LEU A 11 -0.17 -18.44 -3.15
C LEU A 11 -1.36 -19.19 -2.54
N LYS A 12 -1.12 -20.22 -1.70
CA LYS A 12 -2.21 -20.87 -0.95
C LYS A 12 -2.90 -19.88 0.00
N ILE A 13 -2.12 -19.09 0.76
CA ILE A 13 -2.66 -18.05 1.65
C ILE A 13 -3.49 -17.04 0.86
N ILE A 14 -2.98 -16.60 -0.29
CA ILE A 14 -3.69 -15.70 -1.18
C ILE A 14 -5.00 -16.34 -1.62
N GLU A 15 -4.97 -17.52 -2.24
CA GLU A 15 -6.17 -18.17 -2.74
C GLU A 15 -7.21 -18.43 -1.63
N GLU A 16 -6.81 -18.99 -0.49
CA GLU A 16 -7.73 -19.28 0.62
C GLU A 16 -8.39 -18.03 1.19
N THR A 17 -7.61 -16.99 1.46
CA THR A 17 -8.12 -15.73 1.97
C THR A 17 -9.00 -15.05 0.92
N PHE A 18 -8.54 -15.05 -0.33
CA PHE A 18 -9.21 -14.40 -1.44
C PHE A 18 -10.58 -15.04 -1.75
N LEU A 19 -10.65 -16.38 -1.74
CA LEU A 19 -11.88 -17.13 -1.97
C LEU A 19 -12.92 -16.95 -0.87
N LYS A 20 -12.49 -16.77 0.39
CA LYS A 20 -13.40 -16.52 1.52
C LYS A 20 -14.18 -15.21 1.34
N PHE A 21 -13.58 -14.19 0.72
CA PHE A 21 -14.21 -12.87 0.61
C PHE A 21 -15.13 -12.71 -0.61
N GLN A 22 -14.95 -13.48 -1.69
CA GLN A 22 -15.74 -13.32 -2.94
C GLN A 22 -15.99 -14.67 -3.65
N PRO A 23 -16.71 -15.63 -3.04
CA PRO A 23 -16.81 -17.00 -3.57
C PRO A 23 -17.56 -17.14 -4.91
N ASN A 24 -18.45 -16.21 -5.26
CA ASN A 24 -19.40 -16.35 -6.38
C ASN A 24 -19.24 -15.32 -7.50
N ASP A 25 -18.21 -14.48 -7.46
CA ASP A 25 -18.05 -13.43 -8.46
C ASP A 25 -17.30 -13.97 -9.70
N LYS A 26 -18.01 -14.07 -10.83
CA LYS A 26 -17.47 -14.59 -12.10
C LYS A 26 -16.34 -13.74 -12.67
N THR A 27 -16.22 -12.47 -12.24
CA THR A 27 -15.13 -11.58 -12.70
C THR A 27 -13.74 -12.06 -12.26
N TRP A 28 -13.67 -13.05 -11.35
CA TRP A 28 -12.45 -13.62 -10.80
C TRP A 28 -11.89 -14.82 -11.52
N ASN A 29 -12.65 -15.46 -12.40
CA ASN A 29 -12.20 -16.70 -13.03
C ASN A 29 -10.85 -16.50 -13.73
N SER A 30 -10.64 -15.37 -14.40
CA SER A 30 -9.33 -15.06 -15.03
C SER A 30 -8.20 -14.91 -14.00
N VAL A 31 -8.44 -14.21 -12.89
CA VAL A 31 -7.43 -14.03 -11.82
C VAL A 31 -7.08 -15.38 -11.20
N ARG A 32 -8.09 -16.23 -10.93
CA ARG A 32 -7.89 -17.57 -10.35
C ARG A 32 -7.06 -18.47 -11.27
N GLU A 33 -7.36 -18.50 -12.56
CA GLU A 33 -6.58 -19.31 -13.51
C GLU A 33 -5.13 -18.83 -13.60
N ILE A 34 -4.89 -17.52 -13.57
CA ILE A 34 -3.52 -16.97 -13.56
C ILE A 34 -2.80 -17.34 -12.25
N LEU A 35 -3.44 -17.22 -11.08
CA LEU A 35 -2.83 -17.60 -9.79
C LEU A 35 -2.55 -19.10 -9.70
N LYS A 36 -3.44 -19.93 -10.22
CA LYS A 36 -3.22 -21.38 -10.31
C LYS A 36 -1.99 -21.68 -11.16
N LYS A 37 -1.89 -21.06 -12.35
CA LYS A 37 -0.72 -21.17 -13.21
C LYS A 37 0.56 -20.67 -12.51
N ALA A 38 0.48 -19.56 -11.77
CA ALA A 38 1.58 -19.03 -10.98
C ALA A 38 2.09 -20.02 -9.94
N ARG A 39 1.18 -20.77 -9.31
CA ARG A 39 1.51 -21.83 -8.34
C ARG A 39 2.14 -23.02 -9.03
N ASP A 40 1.52 -23.51 -10.10
CA ASP A 40 1.96 -24.70 -10.81
C ASP A 40 3.36 -24.50 -11.45
N GLU A 41 3.69 -23.27 -11.84
CA GLU A 41 4.98 -22.89 -12.41
C GLU A 41 5.97 -22.26 -11.41
N ASP A 42 5.57 -22.07 -10.14
CA ASP A 42 6.34 -21.33 -9.13
C ASP A 42 6.88 -19.98 -9.65
N ASN A 43 6.01 -19.22 -10.32
CA ASN A 43 6.38 -18.04 -11.10
C ASN A 43 5.76 -16.74 -10.54
N PRO A 44 6.55 -15.90 -9.85
CA PRO A 44 6.03 -14.67 -9.24
C PRO A 44 5.56 -13.63 -10.25
N LYS A 45 6.03 -13.71 -11.50
CA LYS A 45 5.59 -12.78 -12.57
C LYS A 45 4.10 -12.96 -12.86
N LEU A 46 3.60 -14.20 -12.84
CA LEU A 46 2.18 -14.47 -13.05
C LEU A 46 1.31 -13.90 -11.93
N VAL A 47 1.84 -13.73 -10.71
CA VAL A 47 1.11 -13.06 -9.61
C VAL A 47 0.96 -11.57 -9.86
N ILE A 48 1.97 -10.93 -10.46
CA ILE A 48 1.92 -9.54 -10.91
C ILE A 48 0.97 -9.40 -12.11
N GLU A 49 0.98 -10.36 -13.04
CA GLU A 49 0.01 -10.40 -14.14
C GLU A 49 -1.42 -10.47 -13.59
N ALA A 50 -1.68 -11.32 -12.60
CA ALA A 50 -2.96 -11.41 -11.90
C ALA A 50 -3.36 -10.08 -11.24
N TYR A 51 -2.39 -9.38 -10.61
CA TYR A 51 -2.58 -8.02 -10.06
C TYR A 51 -3.08 -7.03 -11.12
N SER A 52 -2.49 -7.05 -12.31
CA SER A 52 -2.91 -6.17 -13.41
C SER A 52 -4.23 -6.59 -14.09
N CYS A 53 -4.62 -7.88 -14.02
CA CYS A 53 -5.69 -8.45 -14.84
C CYS A 53 -7.06 -7.79 -14.67
N LYS A 54 -7.45 -7.53 -13.43
CA LYS A 54 -8.72 -6.90 -13.08
C LYS A 54 -8.56 -6.02 -11.87
N GLN A 55 -9.22 -4.86 -11.90
CA GLN A 55 -9.28 -3.93 -10.78
C GLN A 55 -9.76 -4.60 -9.48
N VAL A 56 -10.54 -5.68 -9.56
CA VAL A 56 -11.10 -6.31 -8.37
C VAL A 56 -10.01 -6.87 -7.45
N PHE A 57 -8.94 -7.47 -8.00
CA PHE A 57 -7.82 -8.01 -7.21
C PHE A 57 -7.05 -6.91 -6.50
N THR A 58 -6.58 -5.93 -7.26
CA THR A 58 -5.90 -4.74 -6.75
C THR A 58 -6.74 -3.99 -5.72
N ARG A 59 -8.04 -3.79 -5.98
CA ARG A 59 -8.95 -3.09 -5.04
C ARG A 59 -9.11 -3.86 -3.73
N CYS A 60 -9.28 -5.18 -3.78
CA CYS A 60 -9.38 -5.98 -2.56
C CYS A 60 -8.07 -5.96 -1.77
N LEU A 61 -6.93 -6.14 -2.46
CA LEU A 61 -5.60 -6.08 -1.84
C LEU A 61 -5.31 -4.71 -1.20
N ASN A 62 -5.59 -3.62 -1.90
CA ASN A 62 -5.38 -2.27 -1.38
C ASN A 62 -6.37 -1.93 -0.25
N LYS A 63 -7.60 -2.46 -0.28
CA LYS A 63 -8.56 -2.34 0.84
C LYS A 63 -8.02 -2.97 2.11
N HIS A 64 -7.59 -4.22 2.02
CA HIS A 64 -7.03 -4.95 3.14
C HIS A 64 -5.73 -4.30 3.63
N SER A 65 -4.86 -3.84 2.72
CA SER A 65 -3.62 -3.16 3.08
C SER A 65 -3.85 -1.83 3.80
N SER A 66 -4.83 -1.04 3.35
CA SER A 66 -5.22 0.22 3.99
C SER A 66 -5.79 -0.02 5.38
N ALA A 67 -6.69 -1.01 5.53
CA ALA A 67 -7.26 -1.39 6.81
C ALA A 67 -6.18 -1.86 7.78
N ASN A 68 -5.28 -2.75 7.35
CA ASN A 68 -4.17 -3.24 8.17
C ASN A 68 -3.30 -2.09 8.65
N SER A 69 -2.93 -1.18 7.75
CA SER A 69 -2.10 -0.03 8.11
C SER A 69 -2.78 0.90 9.11
N ASN A 70 -4.09 1.13 8.97
CA ASN A 70 -4.85 1.91 9.96
C ASN A 70 -4.84 1.24 11.34
N HIS A 71 -5.15 -0.06 11.38
CA HIS A 71 -5.20 -0.81 12.64
C HIS A 71 -3.83 -0.89 13.31
N PHE A 72 -2.77 -1.13 12.54
CA PHE A 72 -1.42 -1.26 13.06
C PHE A 72 -0.81 0.10 13.45
N LEU A 73 -0.82 1.08 12.55
CA LEU A 73 -0.10 2.35 12.73
C LEU A 73 -0.90 3.41 13.50
N THR A 74 -2.22 3.35 13.48
CA THR A 74 -3.08 4.38 14.11
C THR A 74 -3.72 3.86 15.39
N LEU A 75 -4.17 2.60 15.39
CA LEU A 75 -4.85 1.99 16.54
C LEU A 75 -3.96 1.07 17.37
N TYR A 76 -2.69 0.89 16.98
CA TYR A 76 -1.71 0.03 17.66
C TYR A 76 -2.23 -1.39 17.93
N CYS A 77 -3.05 -1.91 17.02
CA CYS A 77 -3.63 -3.24 17.11
C CYS A 77 -2.58 -4.32 16.79
N THR A 78 -2.79 -5.53 17.33
CA THR A 78 -2.04 -6.73 16.97
C THR A 78 -2.97 -7.75 16.30
N SER A 79 -2.43 -8.72 15.56
CA SER A 79 -3.24 -9.81 14.99
C SER A 79 -4.00 -10.59 16.07
N LEU A 80 -3.39 -10.81 17.24
CA LEU A 80 -4.01 -11.50 18.37
C LEU A 80 -5.21 -10.76 18.97
N SER A 81 -5.25 -9.42 18.84
CA SER A 81 -6.27 -8.57 19.47
C SER A 81 -7.24 -7.93 18.48
N CYS A 82 -7.03 -8.09 17.17
CA CYS A 82 -7.80 -7.40 16.15
C CYS A 82 -8.29 -8.36 15.05
N PRO A 83 -9.62 -8.61 14.98
CA PRO A 83 -10.20 -9.45 13.93
C PRO A 83 -10.00 -8.93 12.51
N VAL A 84 -9.68 -7.64 12.32
CA VAL A 84 -9.32 -7.11 11.01
C VAL A 84 -7.94 -7.62 10.61
N LEU A 85 -6.92 -7.35 11.44
CA LEU A 85 -5.55 -7.80 11.20
C LEU A 85 -5.46 -9.32 11.07
N ASP A 86 -6.06 -10.06 12.00
CA ASP A 86 -6.12 -11.53 11.97
C ASP A 86 -6.58 -12.09 10.61
N ARG A 87 -7.60 -11.46 10.00
CA ARG A 87 -8.18 -11.93 8.74
C ARG A 87 -7.44 -11.45 7.49
N THR A 88 -6.78 -10.31 7.54
CA THR A 88 -6.29 -9.64 6.32
C THR A 88 -4.79 -9.43 6.27
N GLN A 89 -4.06 -9.61 7.37
CA GLN A 89 -2.61 -9.41 7.42
C GLN A 89 -1.87 -10.42 6.56
N GLU A 90 -2.11 -11.72 6.79
CA GLU A 90 -1.44 -12.82 6.10
C GLU A 90 -1.56 -12.70 4.57
N TYR A 91 -2.75 -12.36 4.07
CA TYR A 91 -2.99 -12.13 2.65
C TYR A 91 -2.11 -11.01 2.07
N THR A 92 -2.04 -9.87 2.77
CA THR A 92 -1.25 -8.74 2.29
C THR A 92 0.26 -8.97 2.39
N GLU A 93 0.69 -9.70 3.43
CA GLU A 93 2.08 -10.12 3.64
C GLU A 93 2.51 -11.17 2.63
N ALA A 94 1.67 -12.17 2.34
CA ALA A 94 1.92 -13.18 1.31
C ALA A 94 2.18 -12.52 -0.04
N PHE A 95 1.34 -11.57 -0.46
CA PHE A 95 1.58 -10.81 -1.69
C PHE A 95 2.87 -9.98 -1.61
N THR A 96 3.16 -9.34 -0.47
CA THR A 96 4.42 -8.60 -0.28
C THR A 96 5.61 -9.53 -0.45
N ASN A 97 5.63 -10.69 0.21
CA ASN A 97 6.74 -11.65 0.16
C ASN A 97 7.00 -12.14 -1.26
N ILE A 98 5.93 -12.39 -2.04
CA ILE A 98 6.05 -12.71 -3.48
C ILE A 98 6.74 -11.56 -4.23
N LEU A 99 6.39 -10.30 -3.94
CA LEU A 99 7.05 -9.14 -4.55
C LEU A 99 8.50 -8.95 -4.13
N PHE A 100 8.99 -9.65 -3.10
CA PHE A 100 10.40 -9.69 -2.70
C PHE A 100 11.17 -10.91 -3.25
N HIS A 101 10.52 -11.75 -4.07
CA HIS A 101 11.15 -12.92 -4.66
C HIS A 101 12.33 -12.54 -5.58
N PRO A 102 13.46 -13.29 -5.59
CA PRO A 102 14.65 -12.98 -6.39
C PRO A 102 14.41 -12.96 -7.91
N LYS A 103 13.52 -13.83 -8.43
CA LYS A 103 13.06 -13.80 -9.86
C LYS A 103 12.48 -12.45 -10.31
N LEU A 104 12.24 -11.50 -9.40
CA LEU A 104 11.76 -10.15 -9.69
C LEU A 104 12.86 -9.07 -9.57
N ASP A 105 14.11 -9.43 -9.25
CA ASP A 105 15.21 -8.45 -9.10
C ASP A 105 15.49 -7.66 -10.39
N ASP A 106 15.31 -8.28 -11.55
CA ASP A 106 15.50 -7.63 -12.86
C ASP A 106 14.48 -6.51 -13.13
N TYR A 107 13.39 -6.47 -12.35
CA TYR A 107 12.33 -5.48 -12.48
C TYR A 107 12.47 -4.33 -11.47
N LEU A 108 13.53 -4.31 -10.65
CA LEU A 108 13.74 -3.26 -9.68
C LEU A 108 13.90 -1.89 -10.34
N VAL A 109 13.10 -0.93 -9.90
CA VAL A 109 13.24 0.46 -10.31
C VAL A 109 14.25 1.16 -9.43
N ARG A 110 15.26 1.79 -10.06
CA ARG A 110 16.28 2.59 -9.39
C ARG A 110 16.40 3.94 -10.09
N LYS A 111 16.54 5.02 -9.31
CA LYS A 111 16.80 6.39 -9.81
C LYS A 111 15.86 6.80 -10.96
N LYS A 112 14.55 6.70 -10.73
CA LYS A 112 13.53 6.91 -11.78
C LYS A 112 12.40 7.79 -11.28
N GLN A 113 11.89 8.64 -12.16
CA GLN A 113 10.68 9.41 -11.93
C GLN A 113 9.47 8.64 -12.47
N VAL A 114 8.39 8.60 -11.69
CA VAL A 114 7.11 7.99 -12.07
C VAL A 114 5.95 8.88 -11.65
N TYR A 115 4.80 8.70 -12.29
CA TYR A 115 3.67 9.61 -12.20
C TYR A 115 2.40 8.86 -11.80
N ARG A 116 1.56 9.48 -10.98
CA ARG A 116 0.23 8.96 -10.63
C ARG A 116 -0.79 10.08 -10.74
N GLY A 117 -1.80 9.88 -11.56
CA GLY A 117 -3.01 10.68 -11.51
C GLY A 117 -4.05 10.03 -10.60
N ALA A 118 -4.80 10.85 -9.88
CA ALA A 118 -5.95 10.42 -9.11
C ALA A 118 -6.98 11.54 -9.05
N VAL A 119 -8.21 11.18 -8.69
CA VAL A 119 -9.30 12.12 -8.42
C VAL A 119 -9.82 11.84 -7.03
N ILE A 120 -9.87 12.86 -6.19
CA ILE A 120 -10.40 12.77 -4.83
C ILE A 120 -11.68 13.57 -4.68
N LYS A 121 -12.58 13.12 -3.83
CA LYS A 121 -13.87 13.79 -3.56
C LYS A 121 -13.81 14.80 -2.41
N ASP A 122 -12.81 14.70 -1.54
CA ASP A 122 -12.71 15.56 -0.34
C ASP A 122 -11.36 16.27 -0.27
N LYS A 123 -11.37 17.60 -0.48
CA LYS A 123 -10.16 18.46 -0.38
C LYS A 123 -9.50 18.36 0.99
N LYS A 124 -10.23 18.01 2.05
CA LYS A 124 -9.67 17.89 3.40
C LYS A 124 -8.58 16.82 3.47
N LEU A 125 -8.65 15.79 2.62
CA LEU A 125 -7.67 14.68 2.57
C LEU A 125 -6.26 15.13 2.19
N ILE A 126 -6.10 16.30 1.58
CA ILE A 126 -4.80 16.88 1.20
C ILE A 126 -4.48 18.19 1.89
N LYS A 127 -5.36 18.67 2.76
CA LYS A 127 -5.17 19.96 3.44
C LYS A 127 -3.88 19.99 4.26
N ASP A 128 -3.46 18.84 4.76
CA ASP A 128 -2.27 18.70 5.59
C ASP A 128 -0.98 18.40 4.80
N TYR A 129 -1.05 18.35 3.47
CA TYR A 129 0.13 18.12 2.63
C TYR A 129 0.97 19.39 2.62
N LYS A 130 2.12 19.33 3.29
CA LYS A 130 3.06 20.44 3.42
C LYS A 130 4.43 20.00 2.91
N ILE A 131 5.16 20.95 2.33
CA ILE A 131 6.55 20.72 1.94
C ILE A 131 7.35 20.31 3.19
N GLY A 132 8.20 19.29 3.05
CA GLY A 132 8.97 18.69 4.13
C GLY A 132 8.24 17.59 4.89
N ALA A 133 6.92 17.43 4.74
CA ALA A 133 6.20 16.32 5.37
C ALA A 133 6.57 14.99 4.69
N THR A 134 6.74 13.95 5.49
CA THR A 134 6.95 12.58 5.02
C THR A 134 5.61 11.84 5.01
N ILE A 135 5.28 11.24 3.87
CA ILE A 135 4.14 10.34 3.72
C ILE A 135 4.64 8.90 3.58
N LEU A 136 3.87 7.95 4.10
CA LEU A 136 4.15 6.53 3.99
C LEU A 136 3.10 5.87 3.10
N THR A 137 3.51 5.12 2.08
CA THR A 137 2.56 4.35 1.26
C THR A 137 1.95 3.21 2.09
N THR A 138 0.66 3.25 2.39
CA THR A 138 -0.01 2.19 3.17
C THR A 138 -0.56 1.06 2.28
N THR A 139 -0.58 1.28 0.98
CA THR A 139 -1.04 0.34 -0.05
C THR A 139 -0.06 0.30 -1.22
N TYR A 140 -0.25 -0.61 -2.15
CA TYR A 140 0.51 -0.63 -3.40
C TYR A 140 0.02 0.50 -4.30
N LEU A 141 0.94 1.26 -4.88
CA LEU A 141 0.60 2.35 -5.80
C LEU A 141 0.97 1.96 -7.22
N SER A 142 -0.05 1.78 -8.05
CA SER A 142 0.13 1.77 -9.51
C SER A 142 0.52 3.17 -9.99
N THR A 143 1.64 3.28 -10.69
CA THR A 143 2.15 4.52 -11.28
C THR A 143 2.57 4.27 -12.71
N SER A 144 2.79 5.31 -13.50
CA SER A 144 3.27 5.19 -14.88
C SER A 144 4.59 5.90 -15.07
N LYS A 145 5.44 5.37 -15.96
CA LYS A 145 6.61 6.08 -16.48
C LYS A 145 6.23 7.22 -17.42
N ASP A 146 5.00 7.23 -17.91
CA ASP A 146 4.50 8.20 -18.87
C ASP A 146 3.53 9.18 -18.20
N PRO A 147 3.88 10.47 -18.14
CA PRO A 147 3.03 11.47 -17.47
C PRO A 147 1.69 11.64 -18.19
N ILE A 148 1.61 11.37 -19.50
CA ILE A 148 0.37 11.46 -20.28
C ILE A 148 -0.59 10.35 -19.84
N VAL A 149 -0.09 9.14 -19.61
CA VAL A 149 -0.89 8.03 -19.07
C VAL A 149 -1.43 8.40 -17.69
N ALA A 150 -0.56 8.85 -16.79
CA ALA A 150 -0.98 9.27 -15.45
C ALA A 150 -2.03 10.39 -15.48
N LEU A 151 -1.91 11.38 -16.37
CA LEU A 151 -2.89 12.46 -16.52
C LEU A 151 -4.29 11.98 -16.91
N ARG A 152 -4.44 10.83 -17.59
CA ARG A 152 -5.77 10.27 -17.92
C ARG A 152 -6.56 9.91 -16.65
N PHE A 153 -5.86 9.58 -15.56
CA PHE A 153 -6.46 9.29 -14.26
C PHE A 153 -6.76 10.56 -13.44
N CYS A 154 -6.43 11.74 -13.97
CA CYS A 154 -6.85 13.04 -13.42
C CYS A 154 -8.12 13.59 -14.10
N SER A 155 -8.74 12.87 -15.03
CA SER A 155 -9.91 13.37 -15.76
C SER A 155 -11.20 13.04 -14.99
N ASN A 156 -11.76 14.01 -14.28
CA ASN A 156 -13.14 13.94 -13.81
C ASN A 156 -13.84 15.27 -14.02
N ASP A 157 -15.06 15.23 -14.55
CA ASP A 157 -15.88 16.40 -14.86
C ASP A 157 -16.75 16.83 -13.66
N SER A 158 -16.63 16.17 -12.51
CA SER A 158 -17.38 16.51 -11.30
C SER A 158 -16.78 17.74 -10.61
N SER A 159 -17.62 18.76 -10.40
CA SER A 159 -17.31 19.99 -9.66
C SER A 159 -16.83 19.75 -8.23
N ASP A 160 -17.22 18.62 -7.64
CA ASP A 160 -16.97 18.31 -6.23
C ASP A 160 -15.70 17.47 -6.05
N SER A 161 -14.93 17.30 -7.12
CA SER A 161 -13.71 16.49 -7.11
C SER A 161 -12.48 17.29 -7.47
N ILE A 162 -11.35 16.86 -6.93
CA ILE A 162 -10.06 17.50 -7.13
C ILE A 162 -9.13 16.50 -7.80
N SER A 163 -8.51 16.96 -8.87
CA SER A 163 -7.51 16.18 -9.59
C SER A 163 -6.17 16.29 -8.87
N ILE A 164 -5.52 15.17 -8.62
CA ILE A 164 -4.16 15.14 -8.06
C ILE A 164 -3.24 14.51 -9.08
N PHE A 165 -2.11 15.15 -9.31
CA PHE A 165 -1.02 14.62 -10.13
C PHE A 165 0.24 14.55 -9.28
N CYS A 166 0.59 13.34 -8.85
CA CYS A 166 1.78 13.07 -8.06
C CYS A 166 2.95 12.68 -8.96
N THR A 167 4.12 13.25 -8.69
CA THR A 167 5.40 12.87 -9.28
C THR A 167 6.27 12.27 -8.18
N TYR A 168 6.60 10.99 -8.30
CA TYR A 168 7.46 10.27 -7.35
C TYR A 168 8.86 10.10 -7.94
N ASN A 169 9.87 10.55 -7.22
CA ASN A 169 11.27 10.32 -7.54
C ASN A 169 11.77 9.14 -6.70
N ILE A 170 11.85 7.96 -7.31
CA ILE A 170 12.42 6.75 -6.72
C ILE A 170 13.95 6.91 -6.73
N LYS A 171 14.56 6.93 -5.55
CA LYS A 171 16.00 7.23 -5.38
C LYS A 171 16.78 6.01 -4.90
N ASN A 172 16.15 5.17 -4.08
CA ASN A 172 16.85 4.12 -3.37
C ASN A 172 17.40 3.07 -4.35
N THR A 173 18.64 2.65 -4.10
CA THR A 173 19.34 1.64 -4.92
C THR A 173 19.51 0.31 -4.18
N GLN A 174 19.37 0.32 -2.87
CA GLN A 174 19.56 -0.84 -1.99
C GLN A 174 18.23 -1.47 -1.61
N ARG A 175 17.22 -0.65 -1.28
CA ARG A 175 15.87 -1.13 -0.94
C ARG A 175 15.04 -1.39 -2.19
N ARG A 176 14.29 -2.50 -2.16
CA ARG A 176 13.20 -2.77 -3.10
C ARG A 176 11.99 -1.89 -2.75
N SER A 177 11.83 -0.79 -3.46
CA SER A 177 10.73 0.18 -3.26
C SER A 177 9.70 0.19 -4.38
N ALA A 178 10.11 -0.19 -5.59
CA ALA A 178 9.22 -0.24 -6.75
C ALA A 178 9.69 -1.26 -7.78
N LEU A 179 8.72 -1.78 -8.56
CA LEU A 179 8.94 -2.73 -9.65
C LEU A 179 8.43 -2.16 -10.97
N ASP A 180 9.23 -2.24 -12.03
CA ASP A 180 8.85 -1.90 -13.41
C ASP A 180 8.08 -3.10 -13.98
N ILE A 181 6.75 -3.02 -13.99
CA ILE A 181 5.90 -4.16 -14.37
C ILE A 181 5.33 -4.00 -15.77
N GLU A 182 5.85 -3.05 -16.57
CA GLU A 182 5.40 -2.81 -17.95
C GLU A 182 5.36 -4.09 -18.79
N SER A 183 6.39 -4.93 -18.69
CA SER A 183 6.51 -6.17 -19.50
C SER A 183 5.78 -7.38 -18.90
N ILE A 184 5.21 -7.26 -17.70
CA ILE A 184 4.46 -8.32 -17.00
C ILE A 184 2.96 -8.00 -16.98
N SER A 185 2.61 -6.71 -16.88
CA SER A 185 1.24 -6.23 -16.83
C SER A 185 0.48 -6.59 -18.09
N LEU A 186 -0.82 -6.87 -17.93
CA LEU A 186 -1.74 -7.07 -19.05
C LEU A 186 -2.03 -5.78 -19.83
N TYR A 187 -1.55 -4.64 -19.34
CA TYR A 187 -1.69 -3.31 -19.95
C TYR A 187 -0.31 -2.66 -20.15
N PRO A 188 0.57 -3.19 -21.02
CA PRO A 188 1.92 -2.68 -21.23
C PRO A 188 1.94 -1.21 -21.69
N GLU A 189 0.90 -0.74 -22.37
CA GLU A 189 0.75 0.66 -22.79
C GLU A 189 0.64 1.64 -21.62
N GLU A 190 0.28 1.16 -20.42
CA GLU A 190 0.25 1.99 -19.21
C GLU A 190 1.65 2.24 -18.66
N LYS A 191 2.68 1.52 -19.14
CA LYS A 191 4.08 1.65 -18.74
C LYS A 191 4.23 1.64 -17.22
N GLU A 192 3.55 0.67 -16.61
CA GLU A 192 3.28 0.65 -15.18
C GLU A 192 4.54 0.39 -14.34
N VAL A 193 4.68 1.17 -13.27
CA VAL A 193 5.61 0.93 -12.17
C VAL A 193 4.80 0.79 -10.89
N LEU A 194 4.98 -0.32 -10.20
CA LEU A 194 4.30 -0.62 -8.94
C LEU A 194 5.18 -0.18 -7.77
N ILE A 195 4.79 0.89 -7.07
CA ILE A 195 5.42 1.27 -5.80
C ILE A 195 4.87 0.37 -4.68
N LEU A 196 5.78 -0.19 -3.88
CA LEU A 196 5.44 -1.09 -2.79
C LEU A 196 4.83 -0.37 -1.58
N ARG A 197 4.32 -1.16 -0.64
CA ARG A 197 3.88 -0.66 0.66
C ARG A 197 5.07 -0.22 1.51
N TYR A 198 4.77 0.66 2.44
CA TYR A 198 5.66 1.23 3.44
C TYR A 198 6.91 1.88 2.84
N VAL A 199 6.74 2.49 1.68
CA VAL A 199 7.77 3.32 1.03
C VAL A 199 7.53 4.77 1.48
N PRO A 200 8.43 5.36 2.28
CA PRO A 200 8.35 6.74 2.72
C PRO A 200 8.82 7.70 1.62
N PHE A 201 8.06 8.78 1.45
CA PHE A 201 8.34 9.87 0.52
C PHE A 201 8.20 11.21 1.22
N THR A 202 9.16 12.11 1.01
CA THR A 202 9.08 13.50 1.47
C THR A 202 8.44 14.37 0.38
N ILE A 203 7.44 15.17 0.75
CA ILE A 203 6.82 16.14 -0.15
C ILE A 203 7.80 17.29 -0.39
N THR A 204 8.22 17.49 -1.64
CA THR A 204 9.15 18.56 -2.03
C THR A 204 8.46 19.75 -2.66
N SER A 205 7.25 19.57 -3.20
CA SER A 205 6.47 20.65 -3.78
C SER A 205 4.98 20.32 -3.75
N VAL A 206 4.15 21.32 -3.48
CA VAL A 206 2.69 21.29 -3.65
C VAL A 206 2.30 22.54 -4.43
N LYS A 207 1.72 22.37 -5.63
CA LYS A 207 1.32 23.48 -6.50
C LYS A 207 -0.08 23.25 -7.04
N GLU A 208 -0.97 24.20 -6.85
CA GLU A 208 -2.27 24.22 -7.52
C GLU A 208 -2.08 24.77 -8.95
N THR A 209 -2.81 24.23 -9.92
CA THR A 209 -2.84 24.79 -11.28
C THR A 209 -3.57 26.12 -11.29
N GLU A 210 -3.31 26.94 -12.31
CA GLU A 210 -3.91 28.29 -12.42
C GLU A 210 -5.45 28.27 -12.40
N ASP A 211 -6.06 27.20 -12.91
CA ASP A 211 -7.50 27.00 -12.91
C ASP A 211 -8.07 26.48 -11.59
N GLY A 212 -7.24 26.19 -10.59
CA GLY A 212 -7.65 25.65 -9.28
C GLY A 212 -8.11 24.18 -9.30
N ARG A 213 -8.09 23.52 -10.46
CA ARG A 213 -8.73 22.19 -10.63
C ARG A 213 -7.81 21.02 -10.33
N ARG A 214 -6.50 21.26 -10.35
CA ARG A 214 -5.49 20.21 -10.16
C ARG A 214 -4.42 20.65 -9.17
N ILE A 215 -4.03 19.70 -8.33
CA ILE A 215 -2.91 19.86 -7.41
C ILE A 215 -1.78 18.93 -7.86
N LYS A 216 -0.63 19.53 -8.16
CA LYS A 216 0.61 18.84 -8.50
C LYS A 216 1.45 18.68 -7.24
N ILE A 217 1.81 17.45 -6.94
CA ILE A 217 2.58 17.08 -5.75
C ILE A 217 3.86 16.40 -6.21
N ASN A 218 5.02 16.92 -5.81
CA ASN A 218 6.30 16.27 -6.06
C ASN A 218 6.77 15.62 -4.77
N LEU A 219 7.24 14.38 -4.90
CA LEU A 219 7.59 13.50 -3.81
C LEU A 219 8.95 12.88 -4.09
N ASP A 220 9.83 12.94 -3.10
CA ASP A 220 11.15 12.32 -3.16
C ASP A 220 11.18 11.16 -2.19
N GLU A 221 11.60 9.98 -2.67
CA GLU A 221 11.82 8.85 -1.77
C GLU A 221 12.86 9.22 -0.71
N CYS A 222 12.56 8.93 0.56
CA CYS A 222 13.49 9.17 1.64
C CYS A 222 14.76 8.32 1.45
N SER A 223 15.93 8.90 1.71
CA SER A 223 17.20 8.19 1.64
C SER A 223 17.36 7.21 2.82
N ASP A 224 18.26 6.23 2.70
CA ASP A 224 18.51 5.28 3.79
C ASP A 224 19.01 6.00 5.05
N GLU A 225 19.85 7.03 4.90
CA GLU A 225 20.35 7.85 6.02
C GLU A 225 19.20 8.56 6.73
N THR A 226 18.22 9.06 5.97
CA THR A 226 17.01 9.69 6.54
C THR A 226 16.22 8.68 7.37
N LEU A 227 16.13 7.43 6.91
CA LEU A 227 15.43 6.37 7.64
C LEU A 227 16.19 5.89 8.87
N GLU A 228 17.51 5.83 8.81
CA GLU A 228 18.36 5.52 9.96
C GLU A 228 18.26 6.60 11.03
N LEU A 229 18.23 7.88 10.65
CA LEU A 229 17.98 8.98 11.57
C LEU A 229 16.64 8.80 12.30
N TYR A 230 15.55 8.57 11.56
CA TYR A 230 14.23 8.31 12.18
C TYR A 230 14.23 7.09 13.10
N ARG A 231 14.94 6.01 12.74
CA ARG A 231 15.09 4.84 13.62
C ARG A 231 15.85 5.20 14.89
N SER A 232 16.93 5.96 14.76
CA SER A 232 17.77 6.37 15.91
C SER A 232 17.02 7.28 16.88
N GLU A 233 16.22 8.22 16.36
CA GLU A 233 15.36 9.10 17.15
C GLU A 233 14.32 8.28 17.92
N LEU A 234 13.66 7.33 17.25
CA LEU A 234 12.73 6.42 17.90
C LEU A 234 13.43 5.59 18.99
N THR A 235 14.60 4.99 18.72
CA THR A 235 15.29 4.18 19.73
C THR A 235 15.78 5.00 20.93
N ASN A 236 16.13 6.27 20.73
CA ASN A 236 16.56 7.16 21.81
C ASN A 236 15.37 7.69 22.62
N GLU A 237 14.21 7.87 22.00
CA GLU A 237 12.98 8.29 22.68
C GLU A 237 12.30 7.12 23.41
N TYR A 238 12.53 5.89 22.94
CA TYR A 238 12.12 4.62 23.57
C TYR A 238 13.26 3.91 24.29
N SER A 239 14.22 4.63 24.90
CA SER A 239 14.97 4.05 26.01
C SER A 239 13.98 3.80 27.15
N ILE A 240 13.26 2.69 27.04
CA ILE A 240 12.45 2.12 28.10
C ILE A 240 13.45 1.82 29.20
N GLU A 241 13.52 2.70 30.20
CA GLU A 241 13.92 2.26 31.53
C GLU A 241 12.97 1.11 31.85
N MET A 242 13.45 -0.13 31.67
CA MET A 242 12.75 -1.28 32.18
C MET A 242 12.69 -1.06 33.69
N CYS A 243 11.54 -0.60 34.16
CA CYS A 243 11.28 -0.55 35.59
C CYS A 243 11.45 -1.98 36.12
N ASP A 244 12.29 -2.15 37.14
CA ASP A 244 12.63 -3.42 37.80
C ASP A 244 11.42 -4.15 38.45
N CYS A 245 10.18 -3.79 38.13
CA CYS A 245 9.01 -4.53 38.57
C CYS A 245 8.79 -5.78 37.70
N GLY A 246 9.65 -6.78 37.89
CA GLY A 246 9.51 -8.13 37.34
C GLY A 246 8.19 -8.79 37.77
N ILE A 247 7.12 -8.54 37.04
CA ILE A 247 5.84 -9.22 37.23
C ILE A 247 5.46 -9.94 35.93
N GLU A 248 5.72 -11.25 35.93
CA GLU A 248 4.97 -12.22 35.13
C GLU A 248 3.51 -12.20 35.57
N LEU A 249 2.56 -11.99 34.65
CA LEU A 249 1.17 -12.40 34.87
C LEU A 249 0.62 -13.10 33.63
N ALA A 250 0.88 -14.40 33.57
CA ALA A 250 -0.05 -15.36 33.00
C ALA A 250 -1.02 -15.79 34.11
N SER A 251 -2.33 -15.54 33.96
CA SER A 251 -3.44 -16.49 34.26
C SER A 251 -4.82 -15.80 34.39
N THR A 252 -5.70 -16.15 33.46
CA THR A 252 -7.14 -16.51 33.61
C THR A 252 -8.14 -15.72 34.48
N SER A 253 -9.18 -15.24 33.76
CA SER A 253 -10.62 -15.47 33.95
C SER A 253 -11.53 -14.52 34.77
N LEU A 254 -12.71 -14.29 34.17
CA LEU A 254 -14.05 -14.01 34.72
C LEU A 254 -14.46 -12.57 35.14
N ASN A 255 -15.35 -12.02 34.32
CA ASN A 255 -16.53 -11.17 34.63
C ASN A 255 -16.56 -10.39 35.96
N ARG A 256 -16.56 -9.05 35.89
CA ARG A 256 -17.67 -8.16 36.34
C ARG A 256 -17.33 -6.66 36.22
N THR A 257 -18.28 -5.92 35.64
CA THR A 257 -18.75 -4.54 35.91
C THR A 257 -17.78 -3.43 36.38
N ARG A 258 -17.84 -2.32 35.61
CA ARG A 258 -17.75 -0.90 36.03
C ARG A 258 -17.49 -0.66 37.53
N ASP A 259 -16.33 -0.13 37.88
CA ASP A 259 -16.09 1.30 38.09
C ASP A 259 -14.59 1.55 38.35
N GLN A 260 -14.18 2.80 38.10
CA GLN A 260 -12.82 3.30 38.02
C GLN A 260 -11.92 2.97 39.21
N GLN A 261 -10.63 2.71 38.96
CA GLN A 261 -9.55 3.34 39.72
C GLN A 261 -8.23 3.37 38.93
N ASN A 262 -7.71 4.59 38.81
CA ASN A 262 -6.36 4.94 38.36
C ASN A 262 -5.30 4.00 38.95
N THR A 263 -4.67 3.21 38.09
CA THR A 263 -3.26 2.90 38.25
C THR A 263 -2.54 3.58 37.10
N GLY A 264 -1.94 4.74 37.41
CA GLY A 264 -1.17 5.52 36.47
C GLY A 264 0.08 4.76 36.08
N CYS A 265 0.07 4.17 34.88
CA CYS A 265 1.29 3.81 34.18
C CYS A 265 1.76 5.07 33.43
N CYS A 266 2.96 5.56 33.75
CA CYS A 266 3.54 6.82 33.26
C CYS A 266 3.94 6.84 31.77
N CYS A 267 3.43 5.91 30.96
CA CYS A 267 3.87 5.71 29.57
C CYS A 267 2.77 6.11 28.58
N ASN A 268 2.32 7.36 28.61
CA ASN A 268 1.47 7.90 27.55
C ASN A 268 2.04 9.24 27.07
N LYS A 269 2.92 9.17 26.06
CA LYS A 269 3.20 10.29 25.17
C LYS A 269 2.83 9.86 23.75
N GLU A 270 1.90 10.60 23.15
CA GLU A 270 1.49 10.45 21.75
C GLU A 270 2.64 10.86 20.83
N ILE A 271 3.17 9.92 20.06
CA ILE A 271 3.96 10.23 18.87
C ILE A 271 2.98 10.33 17.69
N GLN A 272 2.85 11.51 17.08
CA GLN A 272 2.13 11.68 15.83
C GLN A 272 3.00 11.24 14.64
N LEU A 273 3.17 9.92 14.47
CA LEU A 273 3.41 9.40 13.13
C LEU A 273 2.10 9.60 12.36
N ARG A 274 2.07 10.63 11.49
CA ARG A 274 0.86 10.95 10.72
C ARG A 274 0.68 9.93 9.62
N THR A 275 0.07 8.81 9.99
CA THR A 275 -0.38 7.80 9.04
C THR A 275 -1.57 8.38 8.28
N ILE A 276 -1.40 8.63 6.99
CA ILE A 276 -2.54 8.89 6.11
C ILE A 276 -3.12 7.51 5.71
N SER A 277 -3.72 6.85 6.69
CA SER A 277 -4.40 5.58 6.55
C SER A 277 -5.84 5.82 6.08
N GLY A 278 -6.02 6.16 4.81
CA GLY A 278 -7.37 6.30 4.26
C GLY A 278 -7.49 6.44 2.75
N TRP A 279 -6.38 6.36 2.01
CA TRP A 279 -6.36 7.04 0.72
C TRP A 279 -6.89 6.25 -0.49
N ILE A 280 -6.97 4.91 -0.51
CA ILE A 280 -7.04 4.20 -1.82
C ILE A 280 -8.19 3.20 -2.01
N SER A 281 -8.84 2.65 -0.97
CA SER A 281 -9.83 1.59 -1.23
C SER A 281 -11.30 2.01 -1.32
N GLU A 282 -11.71 3.12 -0.69
CA GLU A 282 -13.14 3.42 -0.52
C GLU A 282 -13.69 4.48 -1.47
N HIS A 283 -12.83 5.26 -2.14
CA HIS A 283 -13.26 6.40 -2.95
C HIS A 283 -12.70 6.49 -4.37
N GLU A 284 -11.91 5.51 -4.81
CA GLU A 284 -11.53 5.37 -6.22
C GLU A 284 -12.71 4.81 -7.03
N THR A 285 -13.54 5.70 -7.58
CA THR A 285 -14.19 5.45 -8.88
C THR A 285 -13.13 5.64 -9.95
N ILE A 286 -12.24 4.65 -10.15
CA ILE A 286 -11.47 4.58 -11.39
C ILE A 286 -12.50 4.31 -12.48
N GLY A 287 -12.62 5.25 -13.43
CA GLY A 287 -13.59 5.14 -14.52
C GLY A 287 -13.44 3.79 -15.22
N THR A 288 -14.46 2.94 -15.11
CA THR A 288 -14.59 1.75 -15.94
C THR A 288 -14.82 2.21 -17.37
N ARG A 289 -13.79 2.14 -18.22
CA ARG A 289 -13.98 2.24 -19.67
C ARG A 289 -13.87 0.86 -20.29
N THR A 290 -15.02 0.36 -20.70
CA THR A 290 -15.17 -0.68 -21.70
C THR A 290 -14.51 -0.22 -22.99
N SER A 291 -13.38 -0.82 -23.37
CA SER A 291 -12.82 -0.61 -24.70
C SER A 291 -13.68 -1.38 -25.71
N SER A 292 -14.75 -0.77 -26.21
CA SER A 292 -15.42 -1.27 -27.42
C SER A 292 -14.56 -0.94 -28.64
N ARG A 293 -13.56 -1.80 -28.91
CA ARG A 293 -12.94 -1.85 -30.25
C ARG A 293 -13.99 -2.35 -31.22
N ARG A 294 -14.64 -1.45 -31.97
CA ARG A 294 -15.22 -1.83 -33.26
C ARG A 294 -14.06 -2.14 -34.22
N PRO A 295 -14.06 -3.30 -34.90
CA PRO A 295 -13.15 -3.51 -36.01
C PRO A 295 -13.56 -2.55 -37.12
N SER A 296 -12.62 -1.71 -37.56
CA SER A 296 -12.70 -1.02 -38.84
C SER A 296 -12.56 -2.08 -39.94
N THR A 297 -13.68 -2.36 -40.61
CA THR A 297 -13.72 -2.92 -41.97
C THR A 297 -13.21 -1.91 -42.98
#